data_AF-A0AA47M0Q4-F1
#
_entry.id   AF-A0AA47M0Q4-F1
#
_cell.length_a   1.000
_cell.length_b   1.000
_cell.length_c   1.000
_cell.angle_alpha   90.00
_cell.angle_beta   90.00
_cell.angle_gamma   90.00
#
_symmetry.space_group_name_H-M   'P 1'
#
loop_
_entity.id
_entity.type
_entity.pdbx_description
1 polymer ?
#
loop_
_entity_poly.entity_id
_entity_poly.type
_entity_poly.pdbx_seq_one_letter_code
_entity_poly.pdbx_strand_id
1 'polypeptide(L)'
;MEAALLLQVEVCEQRLDQGLPPCLEMEEEWRKLLRDRRRRQKETHEREECPVKTLLFGTEPALWSPRAEEEERSQLPNGVFTTAEPRPNAYIPGQGPLPLPRPYGALAPFKPAEPGANIRHIRKPRLKPIEN
;
A
#
# COMPACT_ATOMS: atom_id res chain seq x y z
N MET A 1 -4.17 -58.43 -3.53
CA MET A 1 -3.86 -57.02 -3.89
C MET A 1 -2.61 -56.51 -3.18
N GLU A 2 -2.36 -56.89 -1.91
CA GLU A 2 -1.17 -56.48 -1.15
C GLU A 2 0.17 -56.92 -1.77
N ALA A 3 0.26 -58.15 -2.28
CA ALA A 3 1.49 -58.66 -2.89
C ALA A 3 1.96 -57.86 -4.13
N ALA A 4 1.04 -57.27 -4.89
CA ALA A 4 1.38 -56.46 -6.07
C ALA A 4 1.96 -55.09 -5.70
N LEU A 5 1.49 -54.50 -4.59
CA LEU A 5 1.99 -53.22 -4.07
C LEU A 5 3.39 -53.36 -3.48
N LEU A 6 3.66 -54.45 -2.75
CA LEU A 6 5.00 -54.71 -2.19
C LEU A 6 6.05 -54.86 -3.29
N LEU A 7 5.73 -55.61 -4.34
CA LEU A 7 6.60 -55.79 -5.49
C LEU A 7 6.87 -54.47 -6.23
N GLN A 8 5.87 -53.59 -6.29
CA GLN A 8 6.02 -52.25 -6.86
C GLN A 8 6.95 -51.37 -6.03
N VAL A 9 6.91 -51.47 -4.69
CA VAL A 9 7.81 -50.73 -3.78
C VAL A 9 9.25 -51.22 -3.93
N GLU A 10 9.48 -52.54 -3.93
CA GLU A 10 10.82 -53.12 -4.10
C GLU A 10 11.46 -52.71 -5.44
N VAL A 11 10.68 -52.65 -6.52
CA VAL A 11 11.15 -52.18 -7.83
C VAL A 11 11.48 -50.68 -7.81
N CYS A 12 10.73 -49.87 -7.07
CA CYS A 12 11.03 -48.45 -6.91
C CYS A 12 12.35 -48.24 -6.16
N GLU A 13 12.58 -49.01 -5.09
CA GLU A 13 13.81 -48.94 -4.29
C GLU A 13 15.05 -49.30 -5.13
N GLN A 14 15.00 -50.40 -5.87
CA GLN A 14 16.10 -50.80 -6.76
C GLN A 14 16.42 -49.76 -7.85
N ARG A 15 15.41 -49.05 -8.35
CA ARG A 15 15.60 -47.97 -9.32
C ARG A 15 16.27 -46.75 -8.70
N LEU A 16 15.88 -46.40 -7.47
CA LEU A 16 16.51 -45.32 -6.72
C LEU A 16 17.98 -45.60 -6.44
N ASP A 17 18.33 -46.84 -6.09
CA ASP A 17 19.73 -47.26 -5.90
C ASP A 17 20.57 -47.11 -7.18
N GLN A 18 19.94 -47.22 -8.35
CA GLN A 18 20.57 -47.01 -9.65
C GLN A 18 20.55 -45.54 -10.10
N GLY A 19 20.00 -44.63 -9.30
CA GLY A 19 19.85 -43.21 -9.63
C GLY A 19 18.75 -42.92 -10.68
N LEU A 20 17.87 -43.90 -10.94
CA LEU A 20 16.73 -43.77 -11.83
C LEU A 20 15.47 -43.34 -11.06
N PRO A 21 14.50 -42.70 -11.72
CA PRO A 21 13.24 -42.34 -11.07
C PRO A 21 12.46 -43.60 -10.64
N PRO A 22 11.76 -43.55 -9.50
CA PRO A 22 11.07 -44.70 -8.92
C PRO A 22 9.96 -45.25 -9.85
N CYS A 23 9.29 -44.36 -10.59
CA CYS A 23 8.32 -44.75 -11.63
C CYS A 23 8.45 -43.87 -12.88
N LEU A 24 7.91 -44.36 -14.01
CA LEU A 24 7.94 -43.66 -15.30
C LEU A 24 7.09 -42.36 -15.27
N GLU A 25 5.96 -42.36 -14.57
CA GLU A 25 5.14 -41.15 -14.39
C GLU A 25 5.92 -40.05 -13.65
N MET A 26 6.77 -40.43 -12.68
CA MET A 26 7.63 -39.48 -11.98
C MET A 26 8.68 -38.84 -12.92
N GLU A 27 9.14 -39.58 -13.93
CA GLU A 27 10.04 -39.03 -14.94
C GLU A 27 9.34 -37.96 -15.80
N GLU A 28 8.07 -38.17 -16.13
CA GLU A 28 7.26 -37.21 -16.88
C GLU A 28 6.98 -35.93 -16.07
N GLU A 29 6.65 -36.08 -14.79
CA GLU A 29 6.49 -34.95 -13.86
C GLU A 29 7.81 -34.19 -13.68
N TRP A 30 8.94 -34.88 -13.59
CA TRP A 30 10.25 -34.26 -13.57
C TRP A 30 10.54 -33.45 -14.84
N ARG A 31 10.20 -33.99 -16.03
CA ARG A 31 10.33 -33.27 -17.30
C ARG A 31 9.42 -32.03 -17.37
N LYS A 32 8.23 -32.05 -16.76
CA LYS A 32 7.36 -30.86 -16.61
C LYS A 32 8.02 -29.82 -15.71
N LEU A 33 8.51 -30.22 -14.53
CA LEU A 33 9.21 -29.33 -13.60
C LEU A 33 10.46 -28.67 -14.21
N LEU A 34 11.26 -29.40 -15.01
CA LEU A 34 12.42 -28.84 -15.71
C LEU A 34 12.03 -27.82 -16.79
N ARG A 35 10.89 -28.02 -17.47
CA ARG A 35 10.35 -27.03 -18.42
C ARG A 35 9.88 -25.77 -17.70
N ASP A 36 9.12 -25.93 -16.62
CA ASP A 36 8.65 -24.80 -15.82
C ASP A 36 9.79 -24.05 -15.14
N ARG A 37 10.81 -24.76 -14.64
CA ARG A 37 12.01 -24.13 -14.06
C ARG A 37 12.73 -23.28 -15.11
N ARG A 38 12.90 -23.79 -16.34
CA ARG A 38 13.49 -23.01 -17.44
C ARG A 38 12.63 -21.82 -17.83
N ARG A 39 11.29 -21.95 -17.84
CA ARG A 39 10.38 -20.84 -18.10
C ARG A 39 10.52 -19.75 -17.03
N ARG A 40 10.48 -20.14 -15.75
CA ARG A 40 10.66 -19.20 -14.63
C ARG A 40 12.03 -18.54 -14.64
N GLN A 41 13.10 -19.28 -14.97
CA GLN A 41 14.44 -18.71 -15.12
C GLN A 41 14.53 -17.69 -16.25
N LYS A 42 13.83 -17.92 -17.37
CA LYS A 42 13.72 -16.93 -18.45
C LYS A 42 12.90 -15.72 -18.01
N GLU A 43 11.75 -15.92 -17.36
CA GLU A 43 10.92 -14.83 -16.83
C GLU A 43 11.69 -13.98 -15.79
N THR A 44 12.49 -14.60 -14.91
CA THR A 44 13.35 -13.88 -13.96
C THR A 44 14.45 -13.12 -14.68
N HIS A 45 15.14 -13.75 -15.64
CA HIS A 45 16.19 -13.10 -16.42
C HIS A 45 15.63 -11.96 -17.27
N GLU A 46 14.50 -12.13 -17.93
CA GLU A 46 13.83 -11.07 -18.70
C GLU A 46 13.36 -9.93 -17.79
N ARG A 47 12.92 -10.23 -16.56
CA ARG A 47 12.54 -9.22 -15.56
C ARG A 47 13.74 -8.48 -14.98
N GLU A 48 14.87 -9.16 -14.84
CA GLU A 48 16.14 -8.59 -14.35
C GLU A 48 16.87 -7.80 -15.45
N GLU A 49 16.90 -8.32 -16.69
CA GLU A 49 17.48 -7.69 -17.88
C GLU A 49 16.64 -6.54 -18.43
N CYS A 50 15.35 -6.49 -18.10
CA CYS A 50 14.53 -5.31 -18.32
C CYS A 50 14.32 -4.54 -17.01
N PRO A 51 15.34 -3.84 -16.45
CA PRO A 51 15.14 -2.98 -15.29
C PRO A 51 14.23 -1.79 -15.60
N VAL A 52 13.88 -1.57 -16.87
CA VAL A 52 13.17 -0.41 -17.35
C VAL A 52 12.38 -0.82 -18.60
N LYS A 53 11.06 -1.03 -18.49
CA LYS A 53 10.21 -0.85 -19.68
C LYS A 53 10.14 0.64 -19.91
N THR A 54 11.13 1.14 -20.65
CA THR A 54 11.28 2.51 -21.11
C THR A 54 10.06 2.81 -21.98
N LEU A 55 8.99 3.32 -21.38
CA LEU A 55 7.88 3.88 -22.13
C LEU A 55 8.35 5.22 -22.68
N LEU A 56 8.90 5.19 -23.90
CA LEU A 56 8.77 6.16 -25.02
C LEU A 56 8.79 7.68 -24.75
N PHE A 57 9.12 8.17 -23.55
CA PHE A 57 9.04 9.58 -23.20
C PHE A 57 10.12 9.97 -22.17
N GLY A 58 11.39 9.79 -22.53
CA GLY A 58 12.53 10.64 -22.14
C GLY A 58 12.85 10.94 -20.67
N THR A 59 12.09 10.46 -19.69
CA THR A 59 12.39 10.64 -18.27
C THR A 59 13.26 9.49 -17.79
N GLU A 60 14.32 9.82 -17.06
CA GLU A 60 15.19 8.84 -16.43
C GLU A 60 14.35 7.81 -15.67
N PRO A 61 14.68 6.51 -15.79
CA PRO A 61 13.97 5.50 -15.05
C PRO A 61 14.38 5.56 -13.60
N ALA A 62 13.67 6.39 -12.84
CA ALA A 62 13.58 6.22 -11.41
C ALA A 62 13.16 4.78 -11.16
N LEU A 63 13.93 4.07 -10.35
CA LEU A 63 13.69 2.72 -9.88
C LEU A 63 12.30 2.66 -9.21
N TRP A 64 11.25 2.47 -10.01
CA TRP A 64 9.87 2.44 -9.54
C TRP A 64 9.65 1.12 -8.82
N SER A 65 9.88 1.13 -7.51
CA SER A 65 9.43 0.08 -6.62
C SER A 65 8.04 0.48 -6.11
N PRO A 66 6.97 -0.26 -6.44
CA PRO A 66 5.63 0.01 -5.90
C PRO A 66 5.62 0.09 -4.37
N ARG A 67 6.57 -0.59 -3.72
CA ARG A 67 6.75 -0.62 -2.28
C ARG A 67 7.35 0.67 -1.72
N ALA A 68 8.29 1.28 -2.43
CA ALA A 68 8.93 2.52 -2.00
C ALA A 68 7.95 3.71 -2.07
N GLU A 69 7.09 3.71 -3.08
CA GLU A 69 6.08 4.74 -3.25
C GLU A 69 4.95 4.63 -2.20
N GLU A 70 4.57 3.41 -1.84
CA GLU A 70 3.64 3.15 -0.74
C GLU A 70 4.20 3.60 0.61
N GLU A 71 5.49 3.36 0.85
CA GLU A 71 6.22 3.83 2.03
C GLU A 71 6.27 5.35 2.11
N GLU A 72 6.57 6.04 1.00
CA GLU A 72 6.56 7.51 0.93
C GLU A 72 5.17 8.09 1.22
N ARG A 73 4.11 7.48 0.66
CA ARG A 73 2.72 7.91 0.88
C ARG A 73 2.24 7.65 2.31
N SER A 74 2.78 6.61 2.96
CA SER A 74 2.43 6.21 4.32
C SER A 74 3.20 6.98 5.39
N GLN A 75 4.26 7.69 5.01
CA GLN A 75 5.09 8.44 5.94
C GLN A 75 4.52 9.84 6.17
N LEU A 76 4.16 10.12 7.43
CA LEU A 76 3.73 11.46 7.85
C LEU A 76 4.94 12.42 7.91
N PRO A 77 4.72 13.75 7.86
CA PRO A 77 5.79 14.75 7.96
C PRO A 77 6.65 14.69 9.23
N ASN A 78 6.17 14.01 10.27
CA ASN A 78 6.91 13.74 11.51
C ASN A 78 7.77 12.46 11.45
N GLY A 79 7.82 11.78 10.30
CA GLY A 79 8.56 10.54 10.08
C GLY A 79 7.84 9.27 10.55
N VAL A 80 6.62 9.36 11.06
CA VAL A 80 5.83 8.21 11.53
C VAL A 80 5.09 7.57 10.36
N PHE A 81 5.13 6.24 10.26
CA PHE A 81 4.38 5.49 9.26
C PHE A 81 2.95 5.22 9.73
N THR A 82 1.98 5.41 8.84
CA THR A 82 0.57 5.11 9.05
C THR A 82 0.03 4.23 7.94
N THR A 83 -0.78 3.22 8.29
CA THR A 83 -1.51 2.38 7.33
C THR A 83 -2.89 2.96 6.97
N ALA A 84 -3.28 4.09 7.57
CA ALA A 84 -4.55 4.74 7.26
C ALA A 84 -4.50 5.45 5.91
N GLU A 85 -5.40 5.12 5.00
CA GLU A 85 -5.53 5.82 3.72
C GLU A 85 -5.99 7.29 3.91
N PRO A 86 -5.44 8.24 3.13
CA PRO A 86 -5.89 9.62 3.16
C PRO A 86 -7.33 9.74 2.64
N ARG A 87 -8.15 10.58 3.28
CA ARG A 87 -9.54 10.79 2.84
C ARG A 87 -9.56 11.49 1.47
N PRO A 88 -10.40 11.05 0.52
CA PRO A 88 -10.54 11.71 -0.79
C PRO A 88 -10.91 13.20 -0.70
N ASN A 89 -11.59 13.59 0.39
CA ASN A 89 -12.05 14.94 0.68
C ASN A 89 -11.31 15.58 1.87
N ALA A 90 -10.05 15.21 2.11
CA ALA A 90 -9.25 15.87 3.14
C ALA A 90 -9.18 17.38 2.88
N TYR A 91 -9.69 18.18 3.81
CA TYR A 91 -9.66 19.64 3.76
C TYR A 91 -8.26 20.22 4.04
N ILE A 92 -7.31 19.35 4.36
CA ILE A 92 -5.91 19.68 4.59
C ILE A 92 -5.16 19.34 3.29
N PRO A 93 -4.55 20.33 2.61
CA PRO A 93 -3.78 20.07 1.40
C PRO A 93 -2.56 19.21 1.75
N GLY A 94 -2.28 18.19 0.92
CA GLY A 94 -1.11 17.30 1.11
C GLY A 94 0.22 18.00 0.86
N GLN A 95 0.24 19.07 0.07
CA GLN A 95 1.42 19.89 -0.22
C GLN A 95 1.05 21.37 -0.12
N GLY A 96 1.89 22.17 0.53
CA GLY A 96 1.73 23.63 0.65
C GLY A 96 1.18 24.12 2.00
N PRO A 97 0.99 25.44 2.15
CA PRO A 97 0.49 26.03 3.40
C PRO A 97 -0.98 25.66 3.63
N LEU A 98 -1.34 25.45 4.91
CA LEU A 98 -2.72 25.23 5.32
C LEU A 98 -3.63 26.37 4.83
N PRO A 99 -4.87 26.08 4.39
CA PRO A 99 -5.83 27.10 4.01
C PRO A 99 -6.32 27.82 5.28
N LEU A 100 -5.51 28.75 5.79
CA LEU A 100 -5.93 29.61 6.88
C LEU A 100 -7.09 30.48 6.41
N PRO A 101 -8.13 30.66 7.24
CA PRO A 101 -9.22 31.56 6.90
C PRO A 101 -8.65 32.96 6.68
N ARG A 102 -8.97 33.54 5.52
CA ARG A 102 -8.55 34.91 5.20
C ARG A 102 -9.24 35.86 6.17
N PRO A 103 -8.53 36.80 6.83
CA PRO A 103 -9.19 37.82 7.61
C PRO A 103 -10.14 38.59 6.69
N TYR A 104 -11.34 38.93 7.18
CA TYR A 104 -12.41 39.56 6.40
C TYR A 104 -12.11 40.99 5.88
N GLY A 105 -10.84 41.41 5.88
CA GLY A 105 -10.42 42.73 5.45
C GLY A 105 -11.09 43.86 6.25
N ALA A 106 -11.24 45.03 5.62
CA ALA A 106 -11.84 46.20 6.25
C ALA A 106 -13.37 46.08 6.47
N LEU A 107 -14.02 45.13 5.82
CA LEU A 107 -15.48 44.92 5.86
C LEU A 107 -15.79 43.55 6.46
N ALA A 108 -15.45 43.38 7.73
CA ALA A 108 -15.84 42.19 8.48
C ALA A 108 -17.37 42.06 8.52
N PRO A 109 -17.94 40.88 8.25
CA PRO A 109 -19.39 40.65 8.32
C PRO A 109 -19.93 40.89 9.74
N PHE A 110 -19.08 40.73 10.75
CA PHE A 110 -19.31 41.22 12.10
C PHE A 110 -18.49 42.50 12.31
N LYS A 111 -19.04 43.65 11.94
CA LYS A 111 -18.54 44.92 12.49
C LYS A 111 -19.31 45.15 13.79
N PRO A 112 -18.68 45.14 14.99
CA PRO A 112 -19.39 45.50 16.20
C PRO A 112 -19.96 46.90 15.98
N ALA A 113 -21.28 47.01 16.06
CA ALA A 113 -21.95 48.30 15.95
C ALA A 113 -21.38 49.21 17.05
N GLU A 114 -21.14 50.48 16.71
CA GLU A 114 -20.81 51.47 17.73
C GLU A 114 -21.85 51.37 18.85
N PRO A 115 -21.42 51.46 20.12
CA PRO A 115 -22.32 51.32 21.26
C PRO A 115 -23.42 52.39 21.20
N GLY A 116 -24.53 52.03 20.54
CA GLY A 116 -25.62 52.93 20.25
C GLY A 116 -26.53 53.11 21.45
N ALA A 117 -27.46 54.06 21.33
CA ALA A 117 -28.44 54.38 22.38
C ALA A 117 -29.25 53.17 22.89
N ASN A 118 -29.30 52.07 22.13
CA ASN A 118 -30.03 50.85 22.48
C ASN A 118 -29.31 49.94 23.51
N ILE A 119 -28.03 50.18 23.82
CA ILE A 119 -27.32 49.47 24.91
C ILE A 119 -27.98 49.74 26.27
N ARG A 120 -28.65 50.90 26.43
CA ARG A 120 -29.37 51.26 27.66
C ARG A 120 -30.50 50.29 28.00
N HIS A 121 -31.00 49.52 27.02
CA HIS A 121 -32.11 48.58 27.20
C HIS A 121 -31.64 47.12 27.38
N ILE A 122 -30.36 46.81 27.15
CA ILE A 122 -29.80 45.46 27.32
C ILE A 122 -29.49 45.24 28.81
N ARG A 123 -30.28 44.38 29.47
CA ARG A 123 -30.07 44.01 30.89
C ARG A 123 -29.25 42.73 30.99
N LYS A 124 -28.17 42.76 31.77
CA LYS A 124 -27.35 41.56 32.05
C LYS A 124 -28.21 40.49 32.76
N PRO A 125 -28.15 39.22 32.33
CA PRO A 125 -28.88 38.15 33.01
C PRO A 125 -28.35 37.96 34.45
N ARG A 126 -29.24 37.63 35.39
CA ARG A 126 -28.84 37.23 36.74
C ARG A 126 -28.34 35.79 36.69
N LEU A 127 -27.06 35.58 37.02
CA LEU A 127 -26.49 34.23 37.14
C LEU A 127 -27.18 33.50 38.29
N LYS A 128 -27.70 32.30 38.02
CA LYS A 128 -28.21 31.41 39.07
C LYS A 128 -27.02 30.71 39.75
N PRO A 129 -27.07 30.49 41.08
CA PRO A 129 -26.05 29.68 41.76
C PRO A 129 -26.04 28.26 41.18
N ILE A 130 -24.86 27.66 41.12
CA ILE A 130 -24.69 26.26 40.73
C ILE A 130 -25.15 25.41 41.92
N GLU A 131 -26.09 24.49 41.69
CA GLU A 131 -26.51 23.50 42.67
C GLU A 131 -25.36 22.48 42.81
N ASN A 132 -24.86 22.31 44.03
CA ASN A 132 -23.89 21.27 44.38
C ASN A 132 -24.60 19.97 44.75
#